data_AF-A0A9X1PRL0-F1
#
_entry.id   AF-A0A9X1PRL0-F1
#
_cell.length_a   1.000
_cell.length_b   1.000
_cell.length_c   1.000
_cell.angle_alpha   90.00
_cell.angle_beta   90.00
_cell.angle_gamma   90.00
#
_symmetry.space_group_name_H-M   'P 1'
#
loop_
_entity.id
_entity.type
_entity.pdbx_description
1 polymer ?
#
loop_
_entity_poly.entity_id
_entity_poly.type
_entity_poly.pdbx_seq_one_letter_code
_entity_poly.pdbx_strand_id
1 'polypeptide(L)'
;MKSILLSLSLAFLFISCKKKDNIEPDVIIDPTNELVGTTWQRTLNPDLYNYLEFKTGREVEFSSKFNGKLSIAITRPYTLDEKKVVYTSDGFNYTGTIINDTLAVMGTAGLLMIYVKIK
;
A
#
# COMPACT_ATOMS: atom_id res chain seq x y z
N MET A 1 18.99 18.87 -69.59
CA MET A 1 20.03 17.94 -70.11
C MET A 1 21.28 18.04 -69.23
N LYS A 2 21.92 16.89 -68.94
CA LYS A 2 23.17 16.68 -68.15
C LYS A 2 22.99 16.89 -66.63
N SER A 3 22.88 15.90 -65.75
CA SER A 3 23.56 14.60 -65.50
C SER A 3 24.83 14.71 -64.62
N ILE A 4 24.89 13.75 -63.69
CA ILE A 4 26.02 13.05 -63.05
C ILE A 4 26.57 13.50 -61.67
N LEU A 5 26.66 12.46 -60.82
CA LEU A 5 27.59 12.12 -59.72
C LEU A 5 27.12 12.41 -58.29
N LEU A 6 26.58 11.38 -57.61
CA LEU A 6 27.34 10.42 -56.77
C LEU A 6 28.26 11.12 -55.75
N SER A 7 27.84 11.11 -54.48
CA SER A 7 28.79 10.82 -53.40
C SER A 7 28.08 10.01 -52.32
N LEU A 8 28.34 8.71 -52.42
CA LEU A 8 28.20 7.73 -51.36
C LEU A 8 29.07 8.20 -50.19
N SER A 9 28.48 8.63 -49.08
CA SER A 9 29.20 8.73 -47.81
C SER A 9 28.51 7.82 -46.80
N LEU A 10 28.99 6.58 -46.85
CA LEU A 10 28.86 5.57 -45.82
C LEU A 10 29.56 6.09 -44.56
N ALA A 11 28.85 6.83 -43.72
CA ALA A 11 29.28 7.09 -42.36
C ALA A 11 28.62 6.04 -41.46
N PHE A 12 29.43 5.06 -41.09
CA PHE A 12 29.17 4.04 -40.10
C PHE A 12 28.35 4.60 -38.92
N LEU A 13 27.06 4.24 -38.87
CA LEU A 13 26.32 4.25 -37.62
C LEU A 13 26.99 3.21 -36.72
N PHE A 14 27.94 3.65 -35.91
CA PHE A 14 28.31 2.95 -34.69
C PHE A 14 27.03 2.85 -33.88
N ILE A 15 26.31 1.75 -34.03
CA ILE A 15 25.36 1.27 -33.04
C ILE A 15 26.23 0.99 -31.82
N SER A 16 26.45 2.03 -31.01
CA SER A 16 26.97 1.88 -29.67
C SER A 16 25.91 1.09 -28.93
N CYS A 17 26.05 -0.23 -28.97
CA CYS A 17 25.34 -1.15 -28.13
C CYS A 17 25.85 -0.86 -26.72
N LYS A 18 25.25 0.13 -26.05
CA LYS A 18 25.45 0.28 -24.62
C LYS A 18 25.03 -1.04 -24.03
N LYS A 19 26.02 -1.74 -23.47
CA LYS A 19 25.82 -2.84 -22.54
C LYS A 19 24.65 -2.43 -21.65
N LYS A 20 23.57 -3.22 -21.69
CA LYS A 20 22.43 -3.05 -20.80
C LYS A 20 23.04 -3.04 -19.40
N ASP A 21 23.14 -1.86 -18.80
CA ASP A 21 23.55 -1.75 -17.42
C ASP A 21 22.63 -2.71 -16.67
N ASN A 22 23.24 -3.63 -15.91
CA ASN A 22 22.51 -4.40 -14.93
C ASN A 22 21.99 -3.34 -13.96
N ILE A 23 20.78 -2.86 -14.23
CA ILE A 23 19.99 -2.07 -13.29
C ILE A 23 19.79 -3.04 -12.14
N GLU A 24 20.66 -2.92 -11.14
CA GLU A 24 20.43 -3.46 -9.82
C GLU A 24 19.01 -3.03 -9.46
N PRO A 25 18.09 -3.96 -9.17
CA PRO A 25 16.71 -3.59 -8.91
C PRO A 25 16.75 -2.58 -7.78
N ASP A 26 16.29 -1.35 -8.04
CA ASP A 26 16.17 -0.32 -7.02
C ASP A 26 15.49 -0.97 -5.81
N VAL A 27 16.24 -1.08 -4.71
CA VAL A 27 15.71 -1.69 -3.48
C VAL A 27 14.62 -0.75 -2.99
N ILE A 28 13.37 -1.11 -3.25
CA ILE A 28 12.21 -0.37 -2.75
C ILE A 28 12.16 -0.60 -1.25
N ILE A 29 12.70 0.36 -0.49
CA ILE A 29 12.59 0.36 0.97
C ILE A 29 11.18 0.84 1.30
N ASP A 30 10.36 -0.03 1.88
CA ASP A 30 9.07 0.37 2.41
C ASP A 30 9.29 1.36 3.57
N PRO A 31 8.56 2.48 3.59
CA PRO A 31 8.62 3.39 4.73
C PRO A 31 8.17 2.63 5.97
N THR A 32 8.71 3.01 7.13
CA THR A 32 8.29 2.49 8.43
C THR A 32 7.62 3.60 9.23
N ASN A 33 6.74 3.22 10.15
CA ASN A 33 6.07 4.10 11.09
C ASN A 33 5.69 3.31 12.37
N GLU A 34 5.11 3.99 13.34
CA GLU A 34 4.74 3.42 14.64
C GLU A 34 3.65 2.33 14.58
N LEU A 35 2.95 2.20 13.45
CA LEU A 35 1.91 1.17 13.26
C LEU A 35 2.48 -0.14 12.75
N VAL A 36 3.64 -0.13 12.09
CA VAL A 36 4.20 -1.33 11.48
C VAL A 36 4.42 -2.42 12.53
N GLY A 37 3.89 -3.61 12.28
CA GLY A 37 3.92 -4.76 13.19
C GLY A 37 2.82 -4.79 14.25
N THR A 38 1.92 -3.80 14.27
CA THR A 38 0.78 -3.76 15.21
C THR A 38 -0.43 -4.49 14.66
N THR A 39 -1.25 -5.02 15.56
CA THR A 39 -2.53 -5.66 15.23
C THR A 39 -3.66 -5.03 16.05
N TRP A 40 -4.78 -4.75 15.38
CA TRP A 40 -5.93 -4.10 15.97
C TRP A 40 -7.17 -4.95 15.75
N GLN A 41 -8.06 -5.01 16.74
CA GLN A 41 -9.24 -5.86 16.72
C GLN A 41 -10.51 -5.07 17.02
N ARG A 42 -11.58 -5.41 16.30
CA ARG A 42 -12.96 -5.03 16.61
C ARG A 42 -13.80 -6.28 16.79
N THR A 43 -14.57 -6.35 17.87
CA THR A 43 -15.60 -7.37 18.06
C THR A 43 -16.91 -6.89 17.45
N LEU A 44 -17.47 -7.65 16.51
CA LEU A 44 -18.78 -7.39 15.91
C LEU A 44 -19.88 -8.13 16.68
N ASN A 45 -19.59 -9.37 17.08
CA ASN A 45 -20.37 -10.19 18.00
C ASN A 45 -19.42 -11.23 18.66
N PRO A 46 -19.88 -12.04 19.65
CA PRO A 46 -19.00 -12.96 20.37
C PRO A 46 -18.19 -13.93 19.50
N ASP A 47 -18.67 -14.23 18.30
CA ASP A 47 -18.06 -15.20 17.39
C ASP A 47 -17.44 -14.56 16.13
N LEU A 48 -17.59 -13.24 15.95
CA LEU A 48 -17.16 -12.49 14.77
C LEU A 48 -16.26 -11.30 15.16
N TYR A 49 -15.03 -11.36 14.69
CA TYR A 49 -13.99 -10.36 14.92
C TYR A 49 -13.43 -9.86 13.60
N ASN A 50 -13.11 -8.57 13.52
CA ASN A 50 -12.35 -7.98 12.43
C ASN A 50 -10.97 -7.55 12.92
N TYR A 51 -9.95 -7.76 12.10
CA TYR A 51 -8.57 -7.42 12.38
C TYR A 51 -8.02 -6.44 11.34
N LEU A 52 -7.17 -5.53 11.81
CA LEU A 52 -6.28 -4.73 10.99
C LEU A 52 -4.84 -5.05 11.37
N GLU A 53 -4.02 -5.43 10.41
CA GLU A 53 -2.59 -5.67 10.63
C GLU A 53 -1.75 -4.80 9.69
N PHE A 54 -0.93 -3.92 10.27
CA PHE A 54 -0.09 -3.01 9.51
C PHE A 54 1.25 -3.69 9.22
N LYS A 55 1.37 -4.35 8.06
CA LYS A 55 2.57 -5.13 7.68
C LYS A 55 3.72 -4.24 7.22
N THR A 56 3.41 -3.13 6.56
CA THR A 56 4.38 -2.16 6.05
C THR A 56 3.92 -0.74 6.36
N GLY A 57 4.74 0.28 6.10
CA GLY A 57 4.33 1.68 6.28
C GLY A 57 3.35 2.20 5.22
N ARG A 58 2.92 1.36 4.27
CA ARG A 58 1.98 1.73 3.19
C ARG A 58 0.78 0.81 3.08
N GLU A 59 0.86 -0.40 3.63
CA GLU A 59 -0.18 -1.42 3.48
C GLU A 59 -0.69 -1.94 4.81
N VAL A 60 -2.01 -2.10 4.88
CA VAL A 60 -2.72 -2.70 6.01
C VAL A 60 -3.57 -3.85 5.50
N GLU A 61 -3.52 -4.97 6.22
CA GLU A 61 -4.29 -6.18 5.95
C GLU A 61 -5.56 -6.20 6.78
N PHE A 62 -6.68 -6.47 6.11
CA PHE A 62 -7.99 -6.67 6.71
C PHE A 62 -8.31 -8.15 6.71
N SER A 63 -8.67 -8.70 7.87
CA SER A 63 -9.21 -10.06 7.96
C SER A 63 -10.33 -10.15 8.96
N SER A 64 -11.12 -11.22 8.88
CA SER A 64 -12.18 -11.52 9.83
C SER A 64 -12.00 -12.92 10.40
N LYS A 65 -12.37 -13.12 11.66
CA LYS A 65 -12.46 -14.45 12.28
C LYS A 65 -13.90 -14.73 12.63
N PHE A 66 -14.45 -15.80 12.09
CA PHE A 66 -15.81 -16.28 12.38
C PHE A 66 -15.77 -17.74 12.84
N ASN A 67 -16.34 -18.05 14.00
CA ASN A 67 -16.37 -19.41 14.56
C ASN A 67 -14.99 -20.09 14.56
N GLY A 68 -13.96 -19.34 14.98
CA GLY A 68 -12.58 -19.85 15.03
C GLY A 68 -11.83 -19.85 13.70
N LYS A 69 -12.50 -19.63 12.56
CA LYS A 69 -11.90 -19.67 11.22
C LYS A 69 -11.55 -18.26 10.72
N LEU A 70 -10.34 -18.08 10.23
CA LEU A 70 -9.88 -16.81 9.64
C LEU A 70 -10.29 -16.73 8.16
N SER A 71 -10.72 -15.55 7.72
CA SER A 71 -10.94 -15.24 6.32
C SER A 71 -9.62 -15.06 5.58
N ILE A 72 -9.69 -15.08 4.25
CA ILE A 72 -8.58 -14.56 3.42
C ILE A 72 -8.38 -13.08 3.78
N ALA A 73 -7.13 -12.68 3.96
CA ALA A 73 -6.77 -11.29 4.22
C ALA A 73 -6.83 -10.47 2.94
N ILE A 74 -7.28 -9.22 3.04
CA ILE A 74 -7.33 -8.26 1.95
C ILE A 74 -6.39 -7.11 2.30
N THR A 75 -5.38 -6.89 1.47
CA THR A 75 -4.43 -5.80 1.64
C THR A 75 -4.95 -4.53 0.99
N ARG A 76 -4.87 -3.40 1.69
CA ARG A 76 -5.18 -2.07 1.14
C ARG A 76 -4.06 -1.08 1.44
N PRO A 77 -3.85 -0.10 0.54
CA PRO A 77 -2.98 1.01 0.85
C PRO A 77 -3.57 1.87 1.97
N TYR A 78 -2.69 2.45 2.79
CA TYR A 78 -3.04 3.46 3.76
C TYR A 78 -2.00 4.59 3.79
N THR A 79 -2.38 5.71 4.38
CA THR A 79 -1.48 6.79 4.78
C THR A 79 -1.63 7.07 6.27
N LEU A 80 -0.57 7.59 6.88
CA LEU A 80 -0.54 8.02 8.27
C LEU A 80 -0.05 9.46 8.35
N ASP A 81 -0.86 10.32 8.96
CA ASP A 81 -0.54 11.73 9.17
C ASP A 81 -1.06 12.20 10.53
N GLU A 82 -0.19 12.71 11.40
CA GLU A 82 -0.55 13.23 12.73
C GLU A 82 -1.56 12.34 13.51
N LYS A 83 -1.33 11.02 13.53
CA LYS A 83 -2.20 9.98 14.15
C LYS A 83 -3.50 9.67 13.41
N LYS A 84 -3.70 10.18 12.19
CA LYS A 84 -4.82 9.83 11.32
C LYS A 84 -4.39 8.77 10.33
N VAL A 85 -5.08 7.64 10.34
CA VAL A 85 -4.95 6.57 9.35
C VAL A 85 -6.00 6.77 8.28
N VAL A 86 -5.61 6.88 7.02
CA VAL A 86 -6.55 6.94 5.89
C VAL A 86 -6.36 5.70 5.03
N TYR A 87 -7.44 4.96 4.77
CA TYR A 87 -7.42 3.79 3.88
C TYR A 87 -8.70 3.73 3.04
N THR A 88 -8.63 3.02 1.91
CA THR A 88 -9.78 2.82 1.02
C THR A 88 -10.30 1.39 1.11
N SER A 89 -11.61 1.21 1.34
CA SER A 89 -12.29 -0.08 1.25
C SER A 89 -13.65 0.09 0.59
N ASP A 90 -14.07 -0.89 -0.21
CA ASP A 90 -15.42 -0.96 -0.80
C ASP A 90 -15.84 0.30 -1.58
N GLY A 91 -14.87 1.01 -2.16
CA GLY A 91 -15.10 2.25 -2.91
C GLY A 91 -15.18 3.52 -2.06
N PHE A 92 -14.97 3.43 -0.74
CA PHE A 92 -15.02 4.55 0.19
C PHE A 92 -13.67 4.78 0.88
N ASN A 93 -13.35 6.05 1.17
CA ASN A 93 -12.22 6.43 1.99
C ASN A 93 -12.66 6.50 3.45
N TYR A 94 -11.91 5.83 4.32
CA TYR A 94 -12.11 5.84 5.76
C TYR A 94 -10.97 6.60 6.42
N THR A 95 -11.30 7.41 7.42
CA THR A 95 -10.32 8.09 8.26
C THR A 95 -10.50 7.63 9.71
N GLY A 96 -9.47 6.99 10.24
CA GLY A 96 -9.35 6.63 11.64
C GLY A 96 -8.43 7.58 12.39
N THR A 97 -8.80 7.93 13.62
CA THR A 97 -7.92 8.69 14.54
C THR A 97 -7.43 7.76 15.63
N ILE A 98 -6.12 7.76 15.87
CA ILE A 98 -5.49 6.97 16.92
C ILE A 98 -5.45 7.78 18.20
N ILE A 99 -6.03 7.22 19.26
CA ILE A 99 -6.01 7.76 20.62
C ILE A 99 -5.55 6.62 21.53
N ASN A 100 -4.28 6.66 21.95
CA ASN A 100 -3.62 5.56 22.68
C ASN A 100 -3.75 4.24 21.91
N ASP A 101 -4.25 3.20 22.56
CA ASP A 101 -4.47 1.87 21.97
C ASP A 101 -5.84 1.72 21.29
N THR A 102 -6.46 2.84 20.89
CA THR A 102 -7.77 2.85 20.20
C THR A 102 -7.68 3.56 18.85
N LEU A 103 -8.19 2.92 17.80
CA LEU A 103 -8.39 3.49 16.47
C LEU A 103 -9.89 3.72 16.25
N ALA A 104 -10.30 4.98 16.29
CA ALA A 104 -11.69 5.38 16.07
C ALA A 104 -11.88 5.84 14.61
N VAL A 105 -12.63 5.08 13.83
CA VAL A 105 -12.95 5.40 12.43
C VAL A 105 -14.26 6.20 12.39
N MET A 106 -14.16 7.40 11.83
CA MET A 106 -15.27 8.35 11.77
C MET A 106 -15.86 8.36 10.34
N GLY A 107 -17.19 8.29 10.26
CA GLY A 107 -17.94 8.59 9.04
C GLY A 107 -18.55 9.99 9.12
N THR A 108 -19.25 10.40 8.06
CA THR A 108 -19.96 11.69 7.99
C THR A 108 -21.02 11.86 9.08
N ALA A 109 -21.66 10.78 9.52
CA ALA A 109 -22.69 10.79 10.56
C ALA A 109 -22.15 10.59 11.99
N GLY A 110 -20.83 10.51 12.19
CA GLY A 110 -20.19 10.28 13.48
C GLY A 110 -19.33 9.02 13.54
N LEU A 111 -19.15 8.47 14.74
CA LEU A 111 -18.32 7.28 14.95
C LEU A 111 -18.91 6.07 14.22
N LEU A 112 -18.12 5.46 13.34
CA LEU A 112 -18.55 4.34 12.51
C LEU A 112 -18.03 3.00 13.04
N MET A 113 -16.77 2.96 13.50
CA MET A 113 -16.19 1.77 14.12
C MET A 113 -15.00 2.08 15.02
N ILE A 114 -14.75 1.20 15.99
CA ILE A 114 -13.59 1.26 16.89
C ILE A 114 -12.82 -0.05 16.77
N TYR A 115 -11.49 0.06 16.67
CA TYR A 115 -10.56 -1.04 16.90
C TYR A 115 -9.70 -0.76 18.13
N VAL A 116 -9.35 -1.82 18.86
CA VAL A 116 -8.44 -1.79 20.00
C VAL A 116 -7.15 -2.51 19.61
N LYS A 117 -5.99 -1.93 19.94
CA LYS A 117 -4.69 -2.55 19.72
C LYS A 117 -4.57 -3.79 20.60
N ILE A 118 -4.19 -4.91 20.01
CA ILE A 118 -4.00 -6.20 20.69
C ILE A 118 -2.55 -6.70 20.61
N LYS A 119 -1.73 -6.07 19.80
CA LYS A 119 -0.29 -6.31 19.64
C LYS A 119 0.40 -5.05 19.15
#